data_AF-A0AAE1YVG6-F1
#
_entry.id   AF-A0AAE1YVG6-F1
#
_cell.length_a   1.000
_cell.length_b   1.000
_cell.length_c   1.000
_cell.angle_alpha   90.00
_cell.angle_beta   90.00
_cell.angle_gamma   90.00
#
_symmetry.space_group_name_H-M   'P 1'
#
loop_
_entity.id
_entity.type
_entity.pdbx_description
1 polymer ?
#
loop_
_entity_poly.entity_id
_entity_poly.type
_entity_poly.pdbx_seq_one_letter_code
_entity_poly.pdbx_strand_id
1 'polypeptide(L)'
;MQSPASSSATATVESSMGDNTSDHRYTSTSMTTANLNPNSPLFGDGNESDGDGDPAVWASFTQNFRQVQSVLDRNRVLIQQVNENHQSKVHDNLVKNVTLIQELNGNISKVVSLYSDLSSNFSNVVQQRNASGDAKSNSSRKK
;
A
#
# COMPACT_ATOMS: atom_id res chain seq x y z
N MET A 1 -72.68 31.01 -11.14
CA MET A 1 -73.02 30.10 -10.01
C MET A 1 -72.59 28.71 -10.48
N GLN A 2 -71.75 27.90 -9.85
CA GLN A 2 -71.11 27.91 -8.54
C GLN A 2 -69.94 26.90 -8.62
N SER A 3 -68.75 27.23 -8.12
CA SER A 3 -67.70 26.25 -7.77
C SER A 3 -68.10 25.49 -6.50
N PRO A 4 -67.52 24.30 -6.24
CA PRO A 4 -66.43 24.18 -5.24
C PRO A 4 -65.32 23.18 -5.68
N ALA A 5 -64.01 23.44 -5.51
CA ALA A 5 -63.13 23.42 -4.32
C ALA A 5 -62.35 22.09 -4.12
N SER A 6 -61.03 22.19 -4.36
CA SER A 6 -59.86 21.50 -3.76
C SER A 6 -59.82 19.97 -3.58
N SER A 7 -58.71 19.36 -4.03
CA SER A 7 -57.64 18.94 -3.08
C SER A 7 -56.33 18.55 -3.79
N SER A 8 -55.25 19.11 -3.27
CA SER A 8 -53.84 18.82 -3.55
C SER A 8 -53.47 17.43 -3.03
N ALA A 9 -52.70 16.66 -3.81
CA ALA A 9 -52.00 15.48 -3.30
C ALA A 9 -50.49 15.68 -3.55
N THR A 10 -49.85 16.29 -2.56
CA THR A 10 -48.39 16.37 -2.42
C THR A 10 -47.93 15.00 -1.90
N ALA A 11 -47.13 14.27 -2.69
CA ALA A 11 -46.50 13.04 -2.21
C ALA A 11 -45.26 13.42 -1.38
N THR A 12 -45.41 13.44 -0.06
CA THR A 12 -44.30 13.50 0.89
C THR A 12 -43.66 12.11 0.95
N VAL A 13 -42.45 11.97 0.44
CA VAL A 13 -41.64 10.76 0.65
C VAL A 13 -40.95 10.85 2.02
N GLU A 14 -41.59 10.29 3.04
CA GLU A 14 -40.92 10.00 4.31
C GLU A 14 -39.93 8.85 4.11
N SER A 15 -38.65 9.17 3.94
CA SER A 15 -37.58 8.19 4.12
C SER A 15 -37.16 8.21 5.58
N SER A 16 -37.76 7.30 6.35
CA SER A 16 -37.36 6.91 7.69
C SER A 16 -35.94 6.33 7.64
N MET A 17 -34.94 7.13 8.01
CA MET A 17 -33.57 6.66 8.22
C MET A 17 -33.50 6.10 9.63
N GLY A 18 -33.58 4.78 9.74
CA GLY A 18 -33.36 4.04 10.96
C GLY A 18 -31.97 4.32 11.53
N ASP A 19 -31.96 4.63 12.82
CA ASP A 19 -30.81 4.71 13.71
C ASP A 19 -30.05 3.37 13.71
N ASN A 20 -28.92 3.33 13.00
CA ASN A 20 -28.00 2.21 13.03
C ASN A 20 -26.88 2.52 14.02
N THR A 21 -27.18 2.39 15.31
CA THR A 21 -26.18 2.36 16.38
C THR A 21 -25.34 1.09 16.21
N SER A 22 -24.26 1.20 15.42
CA SER A 22 -23.21 0.19 15.34
C SER A 22 -22.19 0.46 16.44
N ASP A 23 -22.35 -0.23 17.56
CA ASP A 23 -21.34 -0.35 18.62
C ASP A 23 -20.09 -1.04 18.06
N HIS A 24 -19.23 -0.27 17.38
CA HIS A 24 -17.88 -0.69 17.07
C HIS A 24 -17.01 -0.54 18.31
N ARG A 25 -16.93 -1.64 19.06
CA ARG A 25 -15.88 -1.89 20.05
C ARG A 25 -14.52 -1.63 19.40
N TYR A 26 -13.91 -0.49 19.71
CA TYR A 26 -12.49 -0.29 19.52
C TYR A 26 -11.74 -1.28 20.41
N THR A 27 -11.33 -2.43 19.87
CA THR A 27 -10.33 -3.26 20.52
C THR A 27 -8.98 -2.58 20.37
N SER A 28 -8.57 -1.82 21.39
CA SER A 28 -7.16 -1.47 21.57
C SER A 28 -6.37 -2.76 21.82
N THR A 29 -5.69 -3.26 20.80
CA THR A 29 -4.65 -4.27 21.01
C THR A 29 -3.45 -3.57 21.63
N SER A 30 -3.38 -3.57 22.96
CA SER A 30 -2.14 -3.30 23.68
C SER A 30 -1.09 -4.31 23.25
N MET A 31 0.06 -3.83 22.80
CA MET A 31 1.22 -4.68 22.53
C MET A 31 1.74 -5.23 23.85
N THR A 32 1.32 -6.44 24.22
CA THR A 32 1.94 -7.19 25.31
C THR A 32 3.33 -7.62 24.83
N THR A 33 4.37 -6.98 25.36
CA THR A 33 5.75 -7.44 25.22
C THR A 33 5.85 -8.81 25.89
N ALA A 34 5.88 -9.89 25.10
CA ALA A 34 6.19 -11.21 25.62
C ALA A 34 7.60 -11.17 26.22
N ASN A 35 7.67 -11.41 27.53
CA ASN A 35 8.89 -11.53 28.31
C ASN A 35 9.66 -12.77 27.84
N LEU A 36 10.64 -12.58 26.96
CA LEU A 36 11.52 -13.66 26.50
C LEU A 36 12.68 -13.81 27.50
N ASN A 37 12.73 -14.96 28.16
CA ASN A 37 13.81 -15.36 29.06
C ASN A 37 15.14 -15.47 28.26
N PRO A 38 16.20 -14.70 28.61
CA PRO A 38 17.41 -14.61 27.79
C PRO A 38 18.35 -15.83 27.85
N ASN A 39 17.99 -16.92 28.53
CA ASN A 39 18.91 -18.02 28.83
C ASN A 39 18.55 -19.41 28.27
N SER A 40 17.80 -19.50 27.18
CA SER A 40 17.62 -20.79 26.46
C SER A 40 18.59 -20.91 25.29
N PRO A 41 19.56 -21.85 25.32
CA PRO A 41 20.46 -22.07 24.21
C PRO A 41 19.79 -23.01 23.22
N LEU A 42 19.15 -22.46 22.19
CA LEU A 42 18.73 -23.22 21.02
C LEU A 42 19.18 -22.52 19.74
N PHE A 43 20.44 -22.08 19.72
CA PHE A 43 21.15 -21.76 18.49
C PHE A 43 21.79 -23.06 18.00
N GLY A 44 21.06 -23.76 17.14
CA GLY A 44 21.67 -24.74 16.26
C GLY A 44 22.67 -24.01 15.39
N ASP A 45 23.92 -24.45 15.47
CA ASP A 45 25.06 -24.08 14.63
C ASP A 45 24.71 -24.35 13.15
N GLY A 46 24.08 -23.36 12.52
CA GLY A 46 23.74 -23.34 11.12
C GLY A 46 24.55 -22.25 10.46
N ASN A 47 25.83 -22.54 10.18
CA ASN A 47 26.69 -21.90 9.18
C ASN A 47 26.09 -20.62 8.58
N GLU A 48 26.26 -19.51 9.29
CA GLU A 48 26.05 -18.16 8.76
C GLU A 48 27.10 -17.95 7.66
N SER A 49 26.82 -18.41 6.45
CA SER A 49 27.52 -17.92 5.26
C SER A 49 27.18 -16.45 5.12
N ASP A 50 28.08 -15.62 5.64
CA ASP A 50 28.23 -14.17 5.45
C ASP A 50 27.30 -13.63 4.37
N GLY A 51 26.11 -13.24 4.82
CA GLY A 51 25.02 -12.73 4.00
C GLY A 51 25.23 -11.27 3.61
N ASP A 52 26.44 -10.89 3.24
CA ASP A 52 26.70 -9.56 2.66
C ASP A 52 26.29 -9.62 1.18
N GLY A 53 24.99 -9.44 0.94
CA GLY A 53 24.52 -9.10 -0.40
C GLY A 53 25.18 -7.77 -0.80
N ASP A 54 25.61 -7.66 -2.07
CA ASP A 54 26.31 -6.49 -2.60
C ASP A 54 25.71 -5.18 -2.05
N PRO A 55 26.46 -4.36 -1.29
CA PRO A 55 25.96 -3.10 -0.74
C PRO A 55 25.32 -2.18 -1.77
N ALA A 56 25.74 -2.27 -3.04
CA ALA A 56 25.15 -1.50 -4.14
C ALA A 56 23.72 -1.95 -4.47
N VAL A 57 23.43 -3.24 -4.36
CA VAL A 57 22.09 -3.83 -4.55
C VAL A 57 21.15 -3.32 -3.46
N TRP A 58 21.59 -3.38 -2.19
CA TRP A 58 20.79 -2.89 -1.07
C TRP A 58 20.55 -1.38 -1.12
N ALA A 59 21.52 -0.61 -1.60
CA ALA A 59 21.35 0.82 -1.84
C ALA A 59 20.28 1.10 -2.90
N SER A 60 20.33 0.39 -4.04
CA SER A 60 19.32 0.49 -5.09
C SER A 60 17.93 0.08 -4.60
N PHE A 61 17.83 -1.01 -3.85
CA PHE A 61 16.58 -1.47 -3.23
C PHE A 61 15.96 -0.39 -2.34
N THR A 62 16.76 0.16 -1.41
CA THR A 62 16.32 1.19 -0.47
C THR A 62 15.88 2.45 -1.21
N GLN A 63 16.59 2.84 -2.26
CA GLN A 63 16.23 3.99 -3.07
C GLN A 63 14.90 3.80 -3.82
N ASN A 64 14.68 2.64 -4.45
CA ASN A 64 13.42 2.32 -5.11
C ASN A 64 12.26 2.31 -4.11
N PHE A 65 12.46 1.76 -2.92
CA PHE A 65 11.43 1.76 -1.87
C PHE A 65 11.05 3.18 -1.43
N ARG A 66 12.05 4.05 -1.19
CA ARG A 66 11.79 5.47 -0.85
C ARG A 66 11.04 6.20 -1.95
N GLN A 67 11.32 5.88 -3.22
CA GLN A 67 10.58 6.44 -4.35
C GLN A 67 9.12 5.98 -4.37
N VAL A 68 8.86 4.69 -4.15
CA VAL A 68 7.49 4.17 -4.04
C VAL A 68 6.74 4.88 -2.91
N GLN A 69 7.35 5.01 -1.73
CA GLN A 69 6.74 5.73 -0.61
C GLN A 69 6.37 7.17 -0.99
N SER A 70 7.30 7.91 -1.60
CA SER A 70 7.04 9.29 -2.03
C SER A 70 5.88 9.40 -3.02
N VAL A 71 5.75 8.45 -3.94
CA VAL A 71 4.64 8.42 -4.91
C VAL A 71 3.31 8.08 -4.22
N LEU A 72 3.30 7.16 -3.26
CA LEU A 72 2.10 6.81 -2.50
C LEU A 72 1.65 7.93 -1.55
N ASP A 73 2.59 8.64 -0.94
CA ASP A 73 2.29 9.84 -0.14
C ASP A 73 1.65 10.93 -1.00
N ARG A 74 2.13 11.10 -2.23
CA ARG A 74 1.50 12.00 -3.20
C ARG A 74 0.09 11.55 -3.56
N ASN A 75 -0.14 10.25 -3.78
CA ASN A 75 -1.47 9.70 -4.05
C ASN A 75 -2.45 9.99 -2.91
N ARG A 76 -2.00 9.89 -1.65
CA ARG A 76 -2.82 10.23 -0.48
C ARG A 76 -3.31 11.67 -0.54
N VAL A 77 -2.43 12.62 -0.86
CA VAL A 77 -2.78 14.04 -0.98
C VAL A 77 -3.74 14.28 -2.16
N LEU A 78 -3.50 13.65 -3.31
CA LEU A 78 -4.36 13.78 -4.48
C LEU A 78 -5.78 13.27 -4.22
N ILE A 79 -5.92 12.10 -3.58
CA ILE A 79 -7.23 11.53 -3.20
C ILE A 79 -7.95 12.48 -2.25
N GLN A 80 -7.23 13.04 -1.27
CA GLN A 80 -7.80 14.00 -0.34
C GLN A 80 -8.35 15.24 -1.07
N GLN A 81 -7.60 15.80 -2.02
CA GLN A 81 -8.03 16.93 -2.83
C GLN A 81 -9.24 16.59 -3.72
N VAL A 82 -9.25 15.40 -4.33
CA VAL A 82 -10.39 14.92 -5.12
C VAL A 82 -11.66 14.85 -4.27
N ASN A 83 -11.54 14.36 -3.04
CA ASN A 83 -12.64 14.26 -2.10
C ASN A 83 -13.14 15.64 -1.66
N GLU A 84 -12.24 16.57 -1.33
CA GLU A 84 -12.58 17.96 -0.97
C GLU A 84 -13.31 18.68 -2.11
N ASN A 85 -12.82 18.54 -3.34
CA ASN A 85 -13.47 19.08 -4.52
C ASN A 85 -14.86 18.47 -4.76
N HIS A 86 -15.04 17.17 -4.49
CA HIS A 86 -16.35 16.52 -4.60
C HIS A 86 -17.32 17.04 -3.54
N GLN A 87 -16.87 17.19 -2.30
CA GLN A 87 -17.68 17.70 -1.19
C GLN A 87 -18.08 19.16 -1.39
N SER A 88 -17.24 19.98 -2.03
CA SER A 88 -17.55 21.40 -2.28
C SER A 88 -18.71 21.60 -3.26
N LYS A 89 -19.02 20.60 -4.11
CA LYS A 89 -20.06 20.66 -5.16
C LYS A 89 -19.91 21.84 -6.14
N VAL A 90 -18.72 22.44 -6.20
CA VAL A 90 -18.41 23.53 -7.13
C VAL A 90 -17.98 22.91 -8.45
N HIS A 91 -18.67 23.27 -9.53
CA HIS A 91 -18.41 22.69 -10.86
C HIS A 91 -16.94 22.78 -11.26
N ASP A 92 -16.31 23.95 -11.10
CA ASP A 92 -14.91 24.16 -11.45
C ASP A 92 -13.94 23.25 -10.69
N ASN A 93 -14.26 22.91 -9.43
CA ASN A 93 -13.44 22.00 -8.63
C ASN A 93 -13.61 20.55 -9.09
N LEU A 94 -14.82 20.16 -9.51
CA LEU A 94 -15.05 18.84 -10.10
C LEU A 94 -14.29 18.67 -11.41
N VAL A 95 -14.16 19.73 -12.23
CA VAL A 95 -13.33 19.70 -13.44
C VAL A 95 -11.86 19.46 -13.09
N LYS A 96 -11.34 20.08 -12.02
CA LYS A 96 -9.96 19.83 -11.54
C LYS A 96 -9.73 18.38 -11.11
N ASN A 97 -10.77 17.65 -10.67
CA ASN A 97 -10.63 16.23 -10.33
C ASN A 97 -10.16 15.38 -11.51
N VAL A 98 -10.48 15.78 -12.75
CA VAL A 98 -10.00 15.06 -13.94
C VAL A 98 -8.48 15.05 -13.99
N THR A 99 -7.85 16.21 -13.80
CA THR A 99 -6.38 16.33 -13.77
C THR A 99 -5.77 15.60 -12.58
N LEU A 100 -6.38 15.70 -11.39
CA LEU A 100 -5.89 15.00 -10.19
C LEU A 100 -5.96 13.47 -10.36
N ILE A 101 -7.02 12.94 -10.97
CA ILE A 101 -7.17 11.51 -11.25
C ILE A 101 -6.20 11.06 -12.34
N GLN A 102 -5.93 11.89 -13.35
CA GLN A 102 -4.88 11.61 -14.33
C GLN A 102 -3.50 11.50 -13.66
N GLU A 103 -3.20 12.39 -12.71
CA GLU A 103 -1.95 12.31 -11.93
C GLU A 103 -1.91 11.02 -11.08
N LEU A 104 -3.02 10.64 -10.43
CA LEU A 104 -3.13 9.36 -9.70
C LEU A 104 -2.83 8.16 -10.60
N ASN A 105 -3.40 8.12 -11.81
CA ASN A 105 -3.18 7.03 -12.76
C ASN A 105 -1.72 6.98 -13.26
N GLY A 106 -1.10 8.14 -13.47
CA GLY A 106 0.33 8.24 -13.77
C GLY A 106 1.20 7.69 -12.65
N ASN A 107 0.86 8.03 -11.41
CA ASN A 107 1.56 7.53 -10.22
C ASN A 107 1.41 6.01 -10.05
N ILE A 108 0.24 5.43 -10.33
CA ILE A 108 0.05 3.97 -10.34
C ILE A 108 1.02 3.33 -11.33
N SER A 109 1.09 3.86 -12.56
CA SER A 109 2.01 3.35 -13.59
C SER A 109 3.47 3.43 -13.14
N LYS A 110 3.85 4.54 -12.50
CA LYS A 110 5.20 4.73 -11.93
C LYS A 110 5.51 3.71 -10.82
N VAL A 111 4.56 3.46 -9.93
CA VAL A 111 4.72 2.46 -8.86
C VAL A 111 4.93 1.07 -9.44
N VAL A 112 4.16 0.70 -10.47
CA VAL A 112 4.33 -0.58 -11.18
C VAL A 112 5.75 -0.70 -11.76
N SER A 113 6.26 0.35 -12.41
CA SER A 113 7.64 0.34 -12.92
C SER A 113 8.68 0.18 -11.81
N LEU A 114 8.57 0.95 -10.72
CA LEU A 114 9.49 0.86 -9.58
C LEU A 114 9.50 -0.54 -8.95
N TYR A 115 8.33 -1.20 -8.86
CA TYR A 115 8.25 -2.57 -8.37
C TYR A 115 8.83 -3.59 -9.36
N SER A 116 8.68 -3.36 -10.66
CA SER A 116 9.31 -4.20 -11.68
C SER A 116 10.84 -4.13 -11.60
N ASP A 117 11.40 -2.93 -11.41
CA ASP A 117 12.82 -2.71 -11.21
C ASP A 117 13.31 -3.40 -9.93
N LEU A 118 12.54 -3.25 -8.84
CA LEU A 118 12.83 -3.87 -7.55
C LEU A 118 12.87 -5.40 -7.64
N SER A 119 11.84 -5.99 -8.24
CA SER A 119 11.73 -7.44 -8.42
C SER A 119 12.85 -7.98 -9.29
N SER A 120 13.16 -7.30 -10.40
CA SER A 120 14.20 -7.73 -11.33
C SER A 120 15.59 -7.66 -10.68
N ASN A 121 15.88 -6.58 -9.95
CA ASN A 121 17.13 -6.43 -9.22
C ASN A 121 17.29 -7.52 -8.16
N PHE A 122 16.24 -7.80 -7.39
CA PHE A 122 16.23 -8.88 -6.40
C PHE A 122 16.42 -10.27 -7.04
N SER A 123 15.69 -10.59 -8.11
CA SER A 123 15.82 -11.86 -8.82
C SER A 123 17.24 -12.08 -9.34
N ASN A 124 17.88 -11.05 -9.90
CA ASN A 124 19.26 -11.13 -10.39
C ASN A 124 20.25 -11.48 -9.26
N VAL A 125 20.07 -10.86 -8.08
CA VAL A 125 20.93 -11.10 -6.92
C VAL A 125 20.81 -12.53 -6.43
N VAL A 126 19.58 -13.04 -6.33
CA VAL A 126 19.34 -14.42 -5.91
C VAL A 126 19.92 -15.41 -6.94
N GLN A 127 19.73 -15.16 -8.24
CA GLN A 127 20.29 -16.00 -9.30
C GLN A 127 21.83 -16.01 -9.28
N GLN A 128 22.46 -14.86 -9.10
CA GLN A 128 23.91 -14.75 -9.01
C GLN A 128 24.49 -15.53 -7.81
N ARG A 129 23.81 -15.52 -6.66
CA ARG A 129 24.20 -16.31 -5.48
C ARG A 129 24.10 -17.81 -5.75
N ASN A 130 23.02 -18.27 -6.40
CA ASN A 130 22.84 -19.68 -6.74
C ASN A 130 23.91 -20.17 -7.73
N ALA A 131 24.24 -19.37 -8.75
CA ALA A 131 25.28 -19.70 -9.72
C ALA A 131 26.70 -19.74 -9.10
N SER A 132 26.97 -18.90 -8.10
CA SER A 132 28.26 -18.84 -7.40
C SER A 132 28.46 -20.00 -6.40
N GLY A 133 27.37 -20.57 -5.87
CA GLY A 133 27.40 -21.75 -4.99
C GLY A 133 27.77 -23.04 -5.72
N ASP A 134 27.39 -23.20 -6.97
CA ASP A 134 27.66 -24.40 -7.77
C ASP A 134 29.13 -24.52 -8.22
N ALA A 135 29.81 -23.39 -8.43
CA ALA A 135 31.22 -23.37 -8.85
C ALA A 135 32.19 -23.93 -7.79
N LYS A 136 31.83 -23.85 -6.49
CA LYS A 136 32.67 -24.30 -5.37
C LYS A 136 32.57 -25.81 -5.10
N SER A 137 31.50 -26.46 -5.56
CA SER A 137 31.25 -27.90 -5.39
C SER A 137 32.14 -28.78 -6.30
N ASN A 138 32.49 -28.27 -7.48
CA ASN A 138 33.16 -29.08 -8.50
C ASN A 138 34.70 -29.13 -8.37
N SER A 139 35.32 -28.31 -7.51
CA SER A 139 36.78 -28.34 -7.28
C SER A 139 37.22 -29.41 -6.27
N SER A 140 36.29 -29.92 -5.44
CA SER A 140 36.59 -30.92 -4.40
C SER A 140 36.52 -32.37 -4.87
N ARG A 141 36.11 -32.66 -6.12
CA ARG A 141 36.00 -34.02 -6.66
C ARG A 141 37.23 -34.51 -7.45
N LYS A 142 38.32 -33.75 -7.48
CA LYS A 142 39.54 -34.11 -8.22
C LYS A 142 40.78 -33.98 -7.34
N LYS A 143 40.88 -34.84 -6.32
CA LYS A 143 42.15 -35.21 -5.69
C LYS A 143 42.12 -36.68 -5.34
#